data_AF-A0A7T8KBV3-F1
#
_entry.id   AF-A0A7T8KBV3-F1
#
_cell.length_a   1.000
_cell.length_b   1.000
_cell.length_c   1.000
_cell.angle_alpha   90.00
_cell.angle_beta   90.00
_cell.angle_gamma   90.00
#
_symmetry.space_group_name_H-M   'P 1'
#
loop_
_entity.id
_entity.type
_entity.pdbx_description
1 polymer ?
#
loop_
_entity_poly.entity_id
_entity_poly.type
_entity_poly.pdbx_seq_one_letter_code
_entity_poly.pdbx_strand_id
1 'polypeptide(L)'
;DEIIYQEARRLLAAEMQNIVWGEFLPTVLGVDYMKKYNLIVKEESVYRVNVKANIINSFSSAAFRFGHSMINGMFKLVSQRNINGASRSSNKDIFWLWRLREVFDGQSIRGASLPIENMIEGLITQQPQTCDAYFTTEITDHLFQKNNRRQNFGEDLLSINIQRARDHGIPPYNSYRRLCGLEPRELEEDYWRQLESVYDDVDHIDLYVGAIAELNVRGGVVGPTFACIIGEQFSRLKEGDRFFYTHKPNSALRVKGLEPIAKAQVLKRTLADVICGCTRLIHIQKWVTLQPNNDYNPILKCSARNKFDFKTLAQEIEEVHARRRERLRSGGGQKIPGFTPPTKETLRFTSADAIKLGNYEF
;
A
#
# COMPACT_ATOMS: atom_id res chain seq x y z
N ASP A 1 -7.04 -17.76 24.03
CA ASP A 1 -5.97 -17.32 23.12
C ASP A 1 -6.42 -17.21 21.66
N GLU A 2 -6.93 -18.27 21.03
CA GLU A 2 -7.33 -18.22 19.60
C GLU A 2 -8.33 -17.10 19.26
N ILE A 3 -9.37 -16.92 20.07
CA ILE A 3 -10.37 -15.84 19.85
C ILE A 3 -9.69 -14.47 19.91
N ILE A 4 -8.84 -14.24 20.91
CA ILE A 4 -8.13 -12.96 21.09
C ILE A 4 -7.24 -12.70 19.89
N TYR A 5 -6.48 -13.69 19.44
CA TYR A 5 -5.61 -13.57 18.27
C TYR A 5 -6.40 -13.22 17.00
N GLN A 6 -7.47 -13.95 16.69
CA GLN A 6 -8.23 -13.73 15.45
C GLN A 6 -8.97 -12.39 15.46
N GLU A 7 -9.54 -11.97 16.60
CA GLU A 7 -10.22 -10.66 16.68
C GLU A 7 -9.22 -9.50 16.63
N ALA A 8 -8.06 -9.61 17.30
CA ALA A 8 -7.00 -8.62 17.19
C ALA A 8 -6.47 -8.50 15.75
N ARG A 9 -6.22 -9.64 15.08
CA ARG A 9 -5.83 -9.69 13.67
C ARG A 9 -6.87 -9.03 12.76
N ARG A 10 -8.15 -9.30 13.01
CA ARG A 10 -9.28 -8.75 12.23
C ARG A 10 -9.38 -7.24 12.37
N LEU A 11 -9.21 -6.71 13.59
CA LEU A 11 -9.19 -5.27 13.84
C LEU A 11 -7.98 -4.61 13.19
N LEU A 12 -6.78 -5.18 13.33
CA LEU A 12 -5.57 -4.66 12.69
C LEU A 12 -5.69 -4.62 11.16
N ALA A 13 -6.23 -5.67 10.54
CA ALA A 13 -6.47 -5.71 9.10
C ALA A 13 -7.47 -4.62 8.67
N ALA A 14 -8.51 -4.38 9.47
CA ALA A 14 -9.48 -3.33 9.21
C ALA A 14 -8.89 -1.92 9.37
N GLU A 15 -8.03 -1.68 10.37
CA GLU A 15 -7.27 -0.43 10.49
C GLU A 15 -6.40 -0.20 9.27
N MET A 16 -5.66 -1.21 8.81
CA MET A 16 -4.84 -1.13 7.61
C MET A 16 -5.70 -0.80 6.37
N GLN A 17 -6.86 -1.45 6.20
CA GLN A 17 -7.79 -1.13 5.12
C GLN A 17 -8.33 0.31 5.22
N ASN A 18 -8.67 0.78 6.41
CA ASN A 18 -9.13 2.16 6.63
C ASN A 18 -8.05 3.18 6.26
N ILE A 19 -6.80 2.95 6.69
CA ILE A 19 -5.65 3.82 6.40
C ILE A 19 -5.34 3.81 4.90
N VAL A 20 -5.29 2.63 4.27
CA VAL A 20 -4.95 2.53 2.84
C VAL A 20 -6.00 3.25 1.98
N TRP A 21 -7.30 2.98 2.18
CA TRP A 21 -8.35 3.62 1.37
C TRP A 21 -8.68 5.05 1.79
N GLY A 22 -8.47 5.40 3.06
CA GLY A 22 -8.82 6.70 3.64
C GLY A 22 -7.70 7.73 3.62
N GLU A 23 -6.43 7.30 3.64
CA GLU A 23 -5.27 8.20 3.73
C GLU A 23 -4.29 8.06 2.57
N PHE A 24 -3.97 6.84 2.16
CA PHE A 24 -2.94 6.60 1.13
C PHE A 24 -3.48 6.74 -0.30
N LEU A 25 -4.56 6.04 -0.65
CA LEU A 25 -5.09 6.10 -2.02
C LEU A 25 -5.54 7.51 -2.44
N PRO A 26 -6.15 8.34 -1.57
CA PRO A 26 -6.48 9.71 -1.94
C PRO A 26 -5.26 10.55 -2.33
N THR A 27 -4.12 10.38 -1.66
CA THR A 27 -2.89 11.13 -1.99
C THR A 27 -2.24 10.60 -3.26
N VAL A 28 -2.39 9.31 -3.57
CA VAL A 28 -1.84 8.72 -4.79
C VAL A 28 -2.68 9.06 -6.02
N LEU A 29 -3.99 8.84 -5.94
CA LEU A 29 -4.90 8.87 -7.10
C LEU A 29 -5.61 10.21 -7.31
N GLY A 30 -5.70 11.04 -6.28
CA GLY A 30 -6.55 12.23 -6.30
C GLY A 30 -8.05 11.90 -6.30
N VAL A 31 -8.87 12.94 -6.09
CA VAL A 31 -10.30 12.79 -5.84
C VAL A 31 -11.06 12.20 -7.04
N ASP A 32 -10.64 12.52 -8.27
CA ASP A 32 -11.35 12.12 -9.48
C ASP A 32 -11.24 10.60 -9.73
N TYR A 33 -10.04 10.03 -9.57
CA TYR A 33 -9.83 8.58 -9.68
C TYR A 33 -10.42 7.84 -8.47
N MET A 34 -10.35 8.42 -7.26
CA MET A 34 -11.04 7.85 -6.09
C MET A 34 -12.56 7.71 -6.32
N LYS A 35 -13.19 8.66 -7.00
CA LYS A 35 -14.60 8.60 -7.41
C LYS A 35 -14.81 7.59 -8.53
N LYS A 36 -14.02 7.66 -9.61
CA LYS A 36 -14.10 6.77 -10.79
C LYS A 36 -14.10 5.30 -10.40
N TYR A 37 -13.25 4.91 -9.44
CA TYR A 37 -13.08 3.52 -9.01
C TYR A 37 -13.85 3.15 -7.73
N ASN A 38 -14.76 4.01 -7.24
CA ASN A 38 -15.57 3.79 -6.02
C ASN A 38 -14.71 3.47 -4.77
N LEU A 39 -13.55 4.13 -4.66
CA LEU A 39 -12.57 3.86 -3.60
C LEU A 39 -12.86 4.63 -2.31
N ILE A 40 -13.64 5.72 -2.37
CA ILE A 40 -13.99 6.51 -1.19
C ILE A 40 -14.56 5.60 -0.10
N VAL A 41 -14.01 5.72 1.11
CA VAL A 41 -14.44 4.99 2.29
C VAL A 41 -15.86 5.43 2.66
N LYS A 42 -16.74 4.45 2.85
CA LYS A 42 -18.14 4.63 3.26
C LYS A 42 -18.36 3.82 4.52
N GLU A 43 -19.34 4.22 5.34
CA GLU A 43 -19.73 3.46 6.52
C GLU A 43 -20.15 2.03 6.17
N GLU A 44 -20.79 1.87 5.02
CA GLU A 44 -21.19 0.56 4.51
C GLU A 44 -20.83 0.40 3.03
N SER A 45 -20.41 -0.81 2.69
CA SER A 45 -20.18 -1.24 1.31
C SER A 45 -20.76 -2.64 1.07
N VAL A 46 -20.70 -3.09 -0.18
CA VAL A 46 -21.25 -4.38 -0.60
C VAL A 46 -20.17 -5.18 -1.30
N TYR A 47 -20.00 -6.42 -0.87
CA TYR A 47 -19.15 -7.41 -1.52
C TYR A 47 -19.75 -7.84 -2.86
N ARG A 48 -18.91 -7.98 -3.89
CA ARG A 48 -19.30 -8.45 -5.22
C ARG A 48 -18.62 -9.78 -5.54
N VAL A 49 -19.42 -10.84 -5.58
CA VAL A 49 -18.94 -12.22 -5.76
C VAL A 49 -18.21 -12.47 -7.09
N ASN A 50 -18.57 -11.74 -8.15
CA ASN A 50 -18.00 -11.92 -9.48
C ASN A 50 -16.69 -11.13 -9.70
N VAL A 51 -16.26 -10.34 -8.72
CA VAL A 51 -15.02 -9.55 -8.81
C VAL A 51 -13.83 -10.41 -8.42
N LYS A 52 -12.87 -10.54 -9.34
CA LYS A 52 -11.61 -11.26 -9.08
C LYS A 52 -10.61 -10.34 -8.40
N ALA A 53 -10.31 -10.61 -7.13
CA ALA A 53 -9.40 -9.82 -6.29
C ALA A 53 -7.92 -10.25 -6.40
N ASN A 54 -7.54 -11.02 -7.42
CA ASN A 54 -6.14 -11.33 -7.65
C ASN A 54 -5.36 -10.07 -8.04
N ILE A 55 -4.06 -10.06 -7.74
CA ILE A 55 -3.17 -9.00 -8.18
C ILE A 55 -2.99 -9.10 -9.70
N ILE A 56 -3.20 -7.98 -10.39
CA ILE A 56 -2.97 -7.80 -11.81
C ILE A 56 -1.46 -7.77 -12.04
N ASN A 57 -0.99 -8.48 -13.07
CA ASN A 57 0.45 -8.59 -13.35
C ASN A 57 1.10 -7.20 -13.46
N SER A 58 0.57 -6.32 -14.31
CA SER A 58 1.05 -4.93 -14.50
C SER A 58 0.93 -4.03 -13.28
N PHE A 59 0.04 -4.33 -12.33
CA PHE A 59 0.03 -3.63 -11.05
C PHE A 59 1.33 -3.91 -10.28
N SER A 60 1.70 -5.19 -10.15
CA SER A 60 2.89 -5.61 -9.36
C SER A 60 4.23 -5.42 -10.08
N SER A 61 4.26 -5.56 -11.41
CA SER A 61 5.50 -5.49 -12.19
C SER A 61 5.82 -4.09 -12.71
N ALA A 62 4.84 -3.18 -12.74
CA ALA A 62 5.05 -1.80 -13.20
C ALA A 62 4.35 -0.76 -12.30
N ALA A 63 3.01 -0.70 -12.30
CA ALA A 63 2.30 0.48 -11.81
C ALA A 63 2.54 0.79 -10.34
N PHE A 64 2.51 -0.21 -9.44
CA PHE A 64 2.71 -0.01 -8.01
C PHE A 64 4.18 0.18 -7.61
N ARG A 65 5.09 0.24 -8.60
CA ARG A 65 6.50 0.59 -8.41
C ARG A 65 6.76 2.08 -8.60
N PHE A 66 5.73 2.90 -8.89
CA PHE A 66 5.85 4.36 -9.04
C PHE A 66 6.62 5.02 -7.89
N GLY A 67 6.46 4.49 -6.67
CA GLY A 67 7.12 4.97 -5.47
C GLY A 67 8.65 4.90 -5.51
N HIS A 68 9.27 4.15 -6.44
CA HIS A 68 10.72 4.14 -6.60
C HIS A 68 11.27 5.50 -7.03
N SER A 69 10.54 6.27 -7.84
CA SER A 69 10.94 7.65 -8.21
C SER A 69 10.89 8.60 -7.01
N MET A 70 10.01 8.33 -6.05
CA MET A 70 9.80 9.15 -4.87
C MET A 70 10.83 8.91 -3.76
N ILE A 71 11.72 7.93 -3.92
CA ILE A 71 12.74 7.57 -2.93
C ILE A 71 13.77 8.69 -2.83
N ASN A 72 14.02 9.16 -1.62
CA ASN A 72 15.14 10.06 -1.34
C ASN A 72 16.47 9.30 -1.28
N GLY A 73 17.52 9.91 -1.85
CA GLY A 73 18.89 9.40 -1.70
C GLY A 73 19.46 9.57 -0.29
N MET A 74 18.80 10.35 0.57
CA MET A 74 19.19 10.53 1.96
C MET A 74 18.08 10.07 2.89
N PHE A 75 18.43 9.31 3.92
CA PHE A 75 17.53 8.90 4.99
C PHE A 75 17.72 9.82 6.21
N LYS A 76 16.69 10.58 6.58
CA LYS A 76 16.73 11.52 7.70
C LYS A 76 16.35 10.81 9.00
N LEU A 77 17.23 10.87 10.00
CA LEU A 77 16.96 10.50 11.39
C LEU A 77 16.85 11.77 12.22
N VAL A 78 15.72 11.98 12.89
CA VAL A 78 15.52 13.18 13.72
C VAL A 78 15.77 12.84 15.19
N SER A 79 16.68 13.56 15.84
CA SER A 79 16.94 13.40 17.28
C SER A 79 15.78 13.95 18.09
N GLN A 80 15.17 13.11 18.92
CA GLN A 80 14.14 13.52 19.87
C GLN A 80 14.75 14.23 21.06
N ARG A 81 14.94 15.54 20.97
CA ARG A 81 15.37 16.34 22.12
C ARG A 81 14.28 16.62 23.15
N ASN A 82 13.02 16.27 22.87
CA ASN A 82 11.89 16.68 23.71
C ASN A 82 10.98 15.53 24.16
N ILE A 83 11.56 14.52 24.82
CA ILE A 83 10.78 13.52 25.59
C ILE A 83 10.09 14.19 26.81
N ASN A 84 10.49 15.42 27.19
CA ASN A 84 10.03 16.08 28.41
C ASN A 84 9.21 17.38 28.20
N GLY A 85 8.64 17.61 27.02
CA GLY A 85 7.66 18.69 26.83
C GLY A 85 8.19 20.14 26.88
N ALA A 86 9.50 20.36 26.72
CA ALA A 86 10.03 21.70 26.52
C ALA A 86 9.74 22.20 25.10
N SER A 87 9.38 23.48 25.00
CA SER A 87 8.98 24.22 23.80
C SER A 87 9.84 23.91 22.55
N ARG A 88 9.22 23.93 21.34
CA ARG A 88 9.90 24.01 20.03
C ARG A 88 10.56 25.39 19.87
N SER A 89 11.46 25.76 20.77
CA SER A 89 12.23 27.00 20.67
C SER A 89 13.43 26.76 19.76
N SER A 90 13.37 27.38 18.59
CA SER A 90 14.46 27.83 17.73
C SER A 90 15.83 27.12 17.80
N ASN A 91 16.19 26.57 16.63
CA ASN A 91 17.53 26.32 16.08
C ASN A 91 18.26 25.02 16.47
N LYS A 92 18.37 24.16 15.44
CA LYS A 92 19.12 22.91 15.30
C LYS A 92 18.47 21.69 15.94
N ASP A 93 17.39 21.23 15.30
CA ASP A 93 17.08 19.80 15.31
C ASP A 93 18.37 19.07 14.89
N ILE A 94 18.97 18.29 15.79
CA ILE A 94 20.06 17.40 15.38
C ILE A 94 19.40 16.32 14.54
N PHE A 95 19.68 16.32 13.25
CA PHE A 95 19.31 15.23 12.39
C PHE A 95 20.57 14.60 11.82
N TRP A 96 20.54 13.28 11.71
CA TRP A 96 21.55 12.53 10.98
C TRP A 96 21.00 12.28 9.58
N LEU A 97 21.81 12.56 8.57
CA LEU A 97 21.50 12.18 7.20
C LEU A 97 22.41 11.03 6.83
N TRP A 98 21.82 9.90 6.50
CA TRP A 98 22.54 8.74 5.98
C TRP A 98 22.25 8.60 4.50
N ARG A 99 23.25 8.18 3.73
CA ARG A 99 23.00 7.82 2.34
C ARG A 99 22.16 6.56 2.32
N LEU A 100 21.20 6.46 1.42
CA LEU A 100 20.28 5.33 1.39
C LEU A 100 21.04 3.99 1.22
N ARG A 101 22.13 3.94 0.46
CA ARG A 101 22.97 2.74 0.36
C ARG A 101 23.53 2.24 1.70
N GLU A 102 23.83 3.16 2.63
CA GLU A 102 24.36 2.82 3.96
C GLU A 102 23.27 2.18 4.84
N VAL A 103 22.01 2.51 4.58
CA VAL A 103 20.84 1.90 5.22
C VAL A 103 20.64 0.48 4.70
N PHE A 104 20.79 0.25 3.39
CA PHE A 104 20.64 -1.06 2.77
C PHE A 104 21.68 -2.09 3.25
N ASP A 105 22.94 -1.69 3.43
CA ASP A 105 24.00 -2.57 3.95
C ASP A 105 23.75 -2.95 5.43
N GLY A 106 22.93 -2.18 6.16
CA GLY A 106 22.47 -2.48 7.52
C GLY A 106 23.56 -2.46 8.60
N GLN A 107 24.84 -2.48 8.23
CA GLN A 107 25.99 -2.43 9.14
C GLN A 107 26.07 -1.08 9.86
N SER A 108 25.72 0.02 9.20
CA SER A 108 25.69 1.37 9.80
C SER A 108 24.59 1.54 10.85
N ILE A 109 23.57 0.67 10.85
CA ILE A 109 22.43 0.71 11.79
C ILE A 109 22.62 -0.29 12.93
N ARG A 110 23.31 -1.41 12.67
CA ARG A 110 23.61 -2.46 13.67
C ARG A 110 24.59 -1.93 14.71
N GLY A 111 24.06 -1.59 15.89
CA GLY A 111 24.85 -1.18 17.06
C GLY A 111 24.55 0.23 17.56
N ALA A 112 23.85 1.05 16.76
CA ALA A 112 23.30 2.30 17.24
C ALA A 112 21.98 1.99 17.96
N SER A 113 21.88 2.34 19.25
CA SER A 113 20.63 2.31 20.03
C SER A 113 19.67 3.41 19.57
N LEU A 114 19.41 3.49 18.26
CA LEU A 114 18.53 4.49 17.69
C LEU A 114 17.08 4.10 18.01
N PRO A 115 16.35 4.94 18.76
CA PRO A 115 14.93 4.72 18.99
C PRO A 115 14.22 4.71 17.62
N ILE A 116 13.35 3.72 17.38
CA ILE A 116 12.50 3.64 16.20
C ILE A 116 11.71 4.95 15.98
N GLU A 117 11.45 5.66 17.06
CA GLU A 117 10.76 6.93 17.05
C GLU A 117 11.55 8.04 16.33
N ASN A 118 12.89 8.01 16.32
CA ASN A 118 13.72 8.94 15.54
C ASN A 118 13.60 8.69 14.03
N MET A 119 13.45 7.42 13.63
CA MET A 119 13.21 7.02 12.24
C MET A 119 11.81 7.46 11.80
N ILE A 120 10.81 7.22 12.65
CA ILE A 120 9.42 7.61 12.37
C ILE A 120 9.32 9.14 12.23
N GLU A 121 9.93 9.92 13.11
CA GLU A 121 10.01 11.39 12.97
C GLU A 121 10.67 11.82 11.65
N GLY A 122 11.68 11.07 11.21
CA GLY A 122 12.25 11.21 9.85
C GLY A 122 11.20 10.98 8.77
N LEU A 123 10.55 9.81 8.79
CA LEU A 123 9.56 9.39 7.78
C LEU A 123 8.36 10.34 7.68
N ILE A 124 7.91 10.91 8.80
CA ILE A 124 6.74 11.80 8.81
C ILE A 124 7.08 13.27 8.54
N THR A 125 8.37 13.67 8.57
CA THR A 125 8.79 15.07 8.33
C THR A 125 9.64 15.27 7.08
N GLN A 126 10.23 14.21 6.54
CA GLN A 126 10.99 14.29 5.30
C GLN A 126 10.03 14.30 4.12
N GLN A 127 10.22 15.25 3.19
CA GLN A 127 9.46 15.29 1.95
C GLN A 127 9.97 14.22 0.99
N PRO A 128 9.09 13.46 0.32
CA PRO A 128 9.50 12.53 -0.73
C PRO A 128 10.05 13.30 -1.94
N GLN A 129 10.76 12.60 -2.82
CA GLN A 129 11.01 13.12 -4.17
C GLN A 129 9.69 13.17 -4.96
N THR A 130 9.69 13.94 -6.05
CA THR A 130 8.57 13.96 -6.99
C THR A 130 8.45 12.61 -7.69
N CYS A 131 7.21 12.23 -8.05
CA CYS A 131 7.02 11.08 -8.90
C CYS A 131 7.14 11.52 -10.36
N ASP A 132 8.28 11.20 -10.96
CA ASP A 132 8.64 11.54 -12.33
C ASP A 132 9.73 10.58 -12.84
N ALA A 133 10.26 10.85 -14.04
CA ALA A 133 11.27 10.03 -14.68
C ALA A 133 12.70 10.20 -14.11
N TYR A 134 12.89 10.96 -13.02
CA TYR A 134 14.18 11.17 -12.37
C TYR A 134 14.29 10.32 -11.10
N PHE A 135 15.44 9.66 -10.95
CA PHE A 135 15.69 8.73 -9.85
C PHE A 135 17.00 9.10 -9.16
N THR A 136 17.07 8.86 -7.86
CA THR A 136 18.32 9.05 -7.13
C THR A 136 19.35 7.97 -7.50
N THR A 137 20.62 8.36 -7.61
CA THR A 137 21.72 7.42 -7.87
C THR A 137 21.86 6.33 -6.80
N GLU A 138 21.30 6.55 -5.60
CA GLU A 138 21.28 5.52 -4.55
C GLU A 138 20.49 4.27 -4.93
N ILE A 139 19.57 4.34 -5.90
CA ILE A 139 18.80 3.19 -6.39
C ILE A 139 19.09 2.83 -7.85
N THR A 140 19.73 3.69 -8.65
CA THR A 140 20.13 3.37 -10.03
C THR A 140 21.58 2.85 -10.13
N ASP A 141 22.48 3.28 -9.24
CA ASP A 141 23.91 2.96 -9.36
C ASP A 141 24.44 2.21 -8.13
N HIS A 142 23.71 2.32 -7.00
CA HIS A 142 24.18 1.92 -5.69
C HIS A 142 23.18 1.07 -4.90
N LEU A 143 22.15 0.51 -5.57
CA LEU A 143 21.19 -0.37 -4.91
C LEU A 143 21.93 -1.60 -4.34
N PHE A 144 21.76 -1.86 -3.05
CA PHE A 144 22.45 -2.95 -2.33
C PHE A 144 23.97 -3.01 -2.55
N GLN A 145 24.61 -1.86 -2.80
CA GLN A 145 26.06 -1.79 -2.92
C GLN A 145 26.71 -2.32 -1.63
N LYS A 146 27.57 -3.33 -1.78
CA LYS A 146 28.35 -3.88 -0.66
C LYS A 146 29.55 -2.97 -0.37
N ASN A 147 29.86 -2.77 0.91
CA ASN A 147 31.04 -2.02 1.32
C ASN A 147 32.32 -2.88 1.17
N ASN A 148 32.73 -3.14 -0.08
CA ASN A 148 33.95 -3.84 -0.42
C ASN A 148 34.82 -2.96 -1.32
N ARG A 149 36.09 -2.77 -0.96
CA ARG A 149 37.06 -1.95 -1.72
C ARG A 149 37.22 -2.34 -3.20
N ARG A 150 36.77 -3.54 -3.59
CA ARG A 150 36.81 -4.03 -4.98
C ARG A 150 35.52 -3.83 -5.77
N GLN A 151 34.41 -3.48 -5.13
CA GLN A 151 33.10 -3.28 -5.78
C GLN A 151 32.50 -1.95 -5.29
N ASN A 152 32.70 -0.90 -6.10
CA ASN A 152 32.22 0.45 -5.78
C ASN A 152 30.88 0.79 -6.49
N PHE A 153 30.17 -0.22 -7.00
CA PHE A 153 28.88 -0.08 -7.67
C PHE A 153 27.88 -1.08 -7.09
N GLY A 154 26.59 -0.76 -7.19
CA GLY A 154 25.46 -1.60 -6.82
C GLY A 154 24.65 -2.02 -8.04
N GLU A 155 23.41 -2.42 -7.79
CA GLU A 155 22.42 -2.72 -8.83
C GLU A 155 21.67 -1.45 -9.26
N ASP A 156 20.94 -1.57 -10.38
CA ASP A 156 20.05 -0.54 -10.91
C ASP A 156 18.59 -0.99 -10.80
N LEU A 157 17.86 -0.38 -9.87
CA LEU A 157 16.44 -0.67 -9.64
C LEU A 157 15.56 -0.34 -10.84
N LEU A 158 15.89 0.70 -11.60
CA LEU A 158 15.12 1.10 -12.78
C LEU A 158 15.32 0.08 -13.91
N SER A 159 16.57 -0.29 -14.19
CA SER A 159 16.88 -1.35 -15.15
C SER A 159 16.22 -2.68 -14.74
N ILE A 160 16.19 -3.01 -13.44
CA ILE A 160 15.47 -4.18 -12.92
C ILE A 160 13.96 -4.07 -13.17
N ASN A 161 13.34 -2.90 -13.00
CA ASN A 161 11.91 -2.72 -13.26
C ASN A 161 11.58 -2.95 -14.74
N ILE A 162 12.38 -2.38 -15.64
CA ILE A 162 12.24 -2.56 -17.10
C ILE A 162 12.39 -4.04 -17.45
N GLN A 163 13.48 -4.67 -17.03
CA GLN A 163 13.74 -6.08 -17.33
C GLN A 163 12.67 -7.00 -16.74
N ARG A 164 12.14 -6.68 -15.55
CA ARG A 164 11.06 -7.46 -14.90
C ARG A 164 9.74 -7.32 -15.64
N ALA A 165 9.42 -6.14 -16.18
CA ALA A 165 8.23 -5.96 -16.99
C ALA A 165 8.29 -6.82 -18.27
N ARG A 166 9.46 -6.87 -18.91
CA ARG A 166 9.71 -7.72 -20.10
C ARG A 166 9.63 -9.21 -19.77
N ASP A 167 10.26 -9.65 -18.69
CA ASP A 167 10.17 -11.02 -18.13
C ASP A 167 8.71 -11.45 -17.91
N HIS A 168 7.88 -10.53 -17.42
CA HIS A 168 6.46 -10.76 -17.17
C HIS A 168 5.56 -10.60 -18.40
N GLY A 169 6.11 -10.35 -19.59
CA GLY A 169 5.36 -10.15 -20.83
C GLY A 169 4.38 -8.99 -20.76
N ILE A 170 4.74 -7.90 -20.06
CA ILE A 170 3.87 -6.74 -19.90
C ILE A 170 3.76 -5.99 -21.23
N PRO A 171 2.54 -5.75 -21.75
CA PRO A 171 2.36 -4.98 -22.97
C PRO A 171 2.95 -3.56 -22.86
N PRO A 172 3.35 -2.96 -23.99
CA PRO A 172 3.90 -1.62 -24.03
C PRO A 172 2.96 -0.54 -23.48
N TYR A 173 3.52 0.61 -23.16
CA TYR A 173 2.86 1.76 -22.56
C TYR A 173 1.57 2.19 -23.30
N ASN A 174 1.62 2.39 -24.61
CA ASN A 174 0.46 2.82 -25.39
C ASN A 174 -0.66 1.76 -25.45
N SER A 175 -0.35 0.48 -25.24
CA SER A 175 -1.38 -0.56 -25.08
C SER A 175 -2.21 -0.34 -23.81
N TYR A 176 -1.58 0.08 -22.71
CA TYR A 176 -2.27 0.44 -21.48
C TYR A 176 -2.99 1.77 -21.55
N ARG A 177 -2.46 2.76 -22.29
CA ARG A 177 -3.19 3.99 -22.56
C ARG A 177 -4.52 3.70 -23.26
N ARG A 178 -4.49 2.91 -24.33
CA ARG A 178 -5.69 2.43 -25.03
C ARG A 178 -6.63 1.66 -24.10
N LEU A 179 -6.11 0.73 -23.30
CA LEU A 179 -6.91 -0.03 -22.31
C LEU A 179 -7.61 0.88 -21.29
N CYS A 180 -6.95 1.96 -20.89
CA CYS A 180 -7.46 2.94 -19.93
C CYS A 180 -8.35 4.02 -20.56
N GLY A 181 -8.60 3.96 -21.88
CA GLY A 181 -9.38 4.95 -22.61
C GLY A 181 -8.65 6.29 -22.77
N LEU A 182 -7.32 6.27 -22.81
CA LEU A 182 -6.45 7.42 -23.02
C LEU A 182 -5.89 7.39 -24.44
N GLU A 183 -5.78 8.55 -25.07
CA GLU A 183 -5.10 8.68 -26.36
C GLU A 183 -3.65 8.25 -26.24
N PRO A 184 -3.11 7.45 -27.19
CA PRO A 184 -1.68 7.15 -27.25
C PRO A 184 -0.81 8.43 -27.20
N ARG A 185 0.39 8.31 -26.66
CA ARG A 185 1.37 9.41 -26.67
C ARG A 185 2.28 9.27 -27.90
N GLU A 186 2.66 10.43 -28.44
CA GLU A 186 3.66 10.60 -29.50
C GLU A 186 4.94 11.26 -28.93
N LEU A 187 6.03 11.31 -29.71
CA LEU A 187 7.38 11.70 -29.25
C LEU A 187 7.63 13.22 -29.14
N GLU A 188 6.60 14.04 -28.96
CA GLU A 188 6.70 15.49 -29.16
C GLU A 188 7.46 16.26 -28.07
N GLU A 189 7.57 15.74 -26.83
CA GLU A 189 8.23 16.43 -25.70
C GLU A 189 9.70 16.03 -25.55
N ASP A 190 10.52 16.89 -24.92
CA ASP A 190 11.99 16.68 -24.78
C ASP A 190 12.39 15.37 -24.10
N TYR A 191 11.56 14.88 -23.17
CA TYR A 191 11.76 13.56 -22.58
C TYR A 191 11.52 12.45 -23.60
N TRP A 192 10.43 12.52 -24.36
CA TRP A 192 10.10 11.50 -25.36
C TRP A 192 11.12 11.47 -26.51
N ARG A 193 11.67 12.62 -26.92
CA ARG A 193 12.76 12.67 -27.91
C ARG A 193 14.02 11.93 -27.47
N GLN A 194 14.31 11.88 -26.17
CA GLN A 194 15.45 11.09 -25.68
C GLN A 194 15.21 9.59 -25.85
N LEU A 195 13.94 9.15 -25.75
CA LEU A 195 13.57 7.74 -25.92
C LEU A 195 13.70 7.26 -27.37
N GLU A 196 13.69 8.16 -28.37
CA GLU A 196 13.94 7.82 -29.78
C GLU A 196 15.31 7.18 -29.99
N SER A 197 16.29 7.50 -29.15
CA SER A 197 17.63 6.88 -29.20
C SER A 197 17.67 5.43 -28.70
N VAL A 198 16.60 4.97 -28.05
CA VAL A 198 16.53 3.66 -27.36
C VAL A 198 15.41 2.77 -27.90
N TYR A 199 14.28 3.35 -28.29
CA TYR A 199 13.12 2.64 -28.83
C TYR A 199 12.87 3.06 -30.28
N ASP A 200 12.75 2.06 -31.16
CA ASP A 200 12.47 2.29 -32.59
C ASP A 200 11.07 2.87 -32.84
N ASP A 201 10.12 2.63 -31.93
CA ASP A 201 8.73 3.08 -32.02
C ASP A 201 8.19 3.44 -30.62
N VAL A 202 7.34 4.47 -30.56
CA VAL A 202 6.65 4.89 -29.32
C VAL A 202 5.73 3.80 -28.76
N ASP A 203 5.19 2.94 -29.63
CA ASP A 203 4.39 1.78 -29.25
C ASP A 203 5.24 0.62 -28.69
N HIS A 204 6.58 0.72 -28.69
CA HIS A 204 7.48 -0.25 -28.05
C HIS A 204 7.96 0.17 -26.66
N ILE A 205 7.63 1.38 -26.21
CA ILE A 205 8.07 1.88 -24.90
C ILE A 205 7.51 1.00 -23.79
N ASP A 206 8.39 0.51 -22.90
CA ASP A 206 8.00 -0.28 -21.74
C ASP A 206 6.99 0.50 -20.86
N LEU A 207 5.97 -0.20 -20.34
CA LEU A 207 4.90 0.43 -19.55
C LEU A 207 5.45 1.32 -18.43
N TYR A 208 6.44 0.83 -17.67
CA TYR A 208 6.99 1.59 -16.55
C TYR A 208 7.65 2.90 -17.00
N VAL A 209 8.43 2.85 -18.10
CA VAL A 209 9.16 4.01 -18.64
C VAL A 209 8.19 5.07 -19.15
N GLY A 210 7.18 4.67 -19.90
CA GLY A 210 6.21 5.62 -20.45
C GLY A 210 5.31 6.23 -19.37
N ALA A 211 4.78 5.40 -18.46
CA ALA A 211 3.79 5.86 -17.49
C ALA A 211 4.39 6.64 -16.31
N ILE A 212 5.67 6.43 -15.94
CA ILE A 212 6.32 7.25 -14.91
C ILE A 212 6.61 8.68 -15.37
N ALA A 213 6.73 8.89 -16.68
CA ALA A 213 6.99 10.19 -17.29
C ALA A 213 5.71 11.04 -17.49
N GLU A 214 4.54 10.48 -17.23
CA GLU A 214 3.28 11.21 -17.34
C GLU A 214 3.16 12.29 -16.25
N LEU A 215 2.55 13.43 -16.62
CA LEU A 215 2.16 14.43 -15.64
C LEU A 215 1.14 13.87 -14.64
N ASN A 216 1.37 14.17 -13.37
CA ASN A 216 0.53 13.73 -12.26
C ASN A 216 -0.92 14.21 -12.42
N VAL A 217 -1.87 13.34 -12.10
CA VAL A 217 -3.29 13.69 -12.06
C VAL A 217 -3.56 14.73 -10.96
N ARG A 218 -4.64 15.50 -11.12
CA ARG A 218 -5.00 16.54 -10.16
C ARG A 218 -5.16 15.98 -8.74
N GLY A 219 -4.33 16.47 -7.82
CA GLY A 219 -4.36 16.07 -6.42
C GLY A 219 -3.87 14.64 -6.14
N GLY A 220 -3.28 13.97 -7.15
CA GLY A 220 -2.56 12.71 -7.01
C GLY A 220 -1.07 12.89 -7.27
N VAL A 221 -0.31 11.81 -7.12
CA VAL A 221 1.15 11.78 -7.36
C VAL A 221 1.55 10.83 -8.49
N VAL A 222 0.60 10.34 -9.28
CA VAL A 222 0.90 9.49 -10.44
C VAL A 222 0.17 9.98 -11.69
N GLY A 223 0.70 9.65 -12.86
CA GLY A 223 0.06 9.90 -14.13
C GLY A 223 -1.23 9.09 -14.37
N PRO A 224 -2.07 9.48 -15.34
CA PRO A 224 -3.36 8.84 -15.62
C PRO A 224 -3.28 7.34 -15.93
N THR A 225 -2.23 6.84 -16.56
CA THR A 225 -2.06 5.41 -16.87
C THR A 225 -1.83 4.60 -15.59
N PHE A 226 -0.92 5.04 -14.72
CA PHE A 226 -0.74 4.41 -13.41
C PHE A 226 -1.96 4.59 -12.51
N ALA A 227 -2.61 5.76 -12.51
CA ALA A 227 -3.83 6.00 -11.76
C ALA A 227 -4.96 5.04 -12.16
N CYS A 228 -5.07 4.73 -13.45
CA CYS A 228 -6.02 3.75 -13.98
C CYS A 228 -5.74 2.34 -13.47
N ILE A 229 -4.50 1.84 -13.60
CA ILE A 229 -4.12 0.49 -13.19
C ILE A 229 -4.22 0.31 -11.67
N ILE A 230 -3.74 1.28 -10.90
CA ILE A 230 -3.79 1.28 -9.43
C ILE A 230 -5.24 1.36 -8.97
N GLY A 231 -6.03 2.29 -9.52
CA GLY A 231 -7.44 2.45 -9.18
C GLY A 231 -8.25 1.18 -9.42
N GLU A 232 -8.05 0.53 -10.58
CA GLU A 232 -8.69 -0.74 -10.92
C GLU A 232 -8.30 -1.85 -9.93
N GLN A 233 -7.01 -1.99 -9.61
CA GLN A 233 -6.55 -3.00 -8.66
C GLN A 233 -7.18 -2.81 -7.28
N PHE A 234 -7.15 -1.59 -6.73
CA PHE A 234 -7.71 -1.33 -5.40
C PHE A 234 -9.24 -1.43 -5.38
N SER A 235 -9.91 -1.17 -6.50
CA SER A 235 -11.35 -1.42 -6.61
C SER A 235 -11.65 -2.90 -6.48
N ARG A 236 -10.90 -3.75 -7.19
CA ARG A 236 -11.02 -5.21 -7.12
C ARG A 236 -10.71 -5.76 -5.72
N LEU A 237 -9.66 -5.25 -5.07
CA LEU A 237 -9.29 -5.65 -3.71
C LEU A 237 -10.39 -5.31 -2.70
N LYS A 238 -11.07 -4.16 -2.85
CA LYS A 238 -12.19 -3.77 -1.99
C LYS A 238 -13.45 -4.58 -2.28
N GLU A 239 -13.89 -4.61 -3.53
CA GLU A 239 -15.18 -5.20 -3.91
C GLU A 239 -15.14 -6.73 -3.89
N GLY A 240 -14.00 -7.34 -4.20
CA GLY A 240 -13.80 -8.80 -4.26
C GLY A 240 -13.28 -9.44 -2.97
N ASP A 241 -13.04 -8.68 -1.90
CA ASP A 241 -12.72 -9.24 -0.57
C ASP A 241 -13.97 -9.38 0.29
N ARG A 242 -14.37 -10.62 0.61
CA ARG A 242 -15.52 -10.90 1.48
C ARG A 242 -15.31 -10.44 2.94
N PHE A 243 -14.08 -10.11 3.33
CA PHE A 243 -13.69 -9.66 4.66
C PHE A 243 -13.38 -8.16 4.72
N PHE A 244 -13.55 -7.40 3.63
CA PHE A 244 -13.35 -5.95 3.67
C PHE A 244 -14.23 -5.33 4.76
N TYR A 245 -13.62 -4.54 5.63
CA TYR A 245 -14.17 -4.21 6.95
C TYR A 245 -15.52 -3.49 6.93
N THR A 246 -15.83 -2.72 5.88
CA THR A 246 -17.10 -1.99 5.77
C THR A 246 -18.22 -2.77 5.10
N HIS A 247 -17.95 -3.96 4.54
CA HIS A 247 -19.00 -4.74 3.89
C HIS A 247 -20.09 -5.17 4.85
N LYS A 248 -21.34 -5.04 4.42
CA LYS A 248 -22.48 -5.57 5.16
C LYS A 248 -22.35 -7.08 5.33
N PRO A 249 -22.43 -7.62 6.56
CA PRO A 249 -22.44 -9.06 6.77
C PRO A 249 -23.57 -9.72 5.98
N ASN A 250 -23.25 -10.78 5.25
CA ASN A 250 -24.20 -11.56 4.46
C ASN A 250 -23.90 -13.04 4.65
N SER A 251 -24.84 -13.77 5.27
CA SER A 251 -24.62 -15.19 5.60
C SER A 251 -24.59 -16.09 4.36
N ALA A 252 -25.42 -15.80 3.35
CA ALA A 252 -25.49 -16.59 2.11
C ALA A 252 -24.17 -16.52 1.32
N LEU A 253 -23.59 -15.32 1.24
CA LEU A 253 -22.32 -15.07 0.53
C LEU A 253 -21.09 -15.19 1.44
N ARG A 254 -21.27 -15.57 2.71
CA ARG A 254 -20.20 -15.67 3.72
C ARG A 254 -19.38 -14.37 3.87
N VAL A 255 -20.03 -13.23 3.73
CA VAL A 255 -19.41 -11.90 3.90
C VAL A 255 -19.29 -11.61 5.39
N LYS A 256 -18.11 -11.15 5.80
CA LYS A 256 -17.68 -11.03 7.20
C LYS A 256 -16.99 -9.69 7.49
N GLY A 257 -17.53 -8.59 6.94
CA GLY A 257 -17.16 -7.24 7.36
C GLY A 257 -17.37 -7.03 8.86
N LEU A 258 -16.80 -5.96 9.42
CA LEU A 258 -16.84 -5.70 10.86
C LEU A 258 -18.26 -5.46 11.36
N GLU A 259 -18.45 -5.81 12.62
CA GLU A 259 -19.66 -5.51 13.37
C GLU A 259 -19.75 -4.00 13.66
N PRO A 260 -20.95 -3.43 13.92
CA PRO A 260 -21.16 -1.99 13.93
C PRO A 260 -20.26 -1.19 14.89
N ILE A 261 -20.04 -1.67 16.12
CA ILE A 261 -19.21 -0.96 17.11
C ILE A 261 -17.76 -0.99 16.68
N ALA A 262 -17.22 -2.16 16.35
CA ALA A 262 -15.87 -2.30 15.84
C ALA A 262 -15.62 -1.44 14.59
N LYS A 263 -16.56 -1.44 13.64
CA LYS A 263 -16.48 -0.65 12.41
C LYS A 263 -16.46 0.85 12.70
N ALA A 264 -17.36 1.33 13.54
CA ALA A 264 -17.44 2.74 13.91
C ALA A 264 -16.18 3.23 14.62
N GLN A 265 -15.52 2.38 15.40
CA GLN A 265 -14.23 2.70 16.01
C GLN A 265 -13.11 2.72 14.97
N VAL A 266 -13.02 1.72 14.09
CA VAL A 266 -11.99 1.66 13.02
C VAL A 266 -12.09 2.85 12.07
N LEU A 267 -13.30 3.28 11.70
CA LEU A 267 -13.49 4.43 10.80
C LEU A 267 -12.92 5.75 11.36
N LYS A 268 -12.73 5.85 12.68
CA LYS A 268 -12.13 7.03 13.33
C LYS A 268 -10.61 6.96 13.43
N ARG A 269 -10.01 5.78 13.21
CA ARG A 269 -8.59 5.54 13.40
C ARG A 269 -7.79 6.04 12.20
N THR A 270 -6.68 6.72 12.48
CA THR A 270 -5.69 7.13 11.49
C THR A 270 -4.36 6.39 11.68
N LEU A 271 -3.47 6.46 10.69
CA LEU A 271 -2.10 5.96 10.84
C LEU A 271 -1.34 6.70 11.94
N ALA A 272 -1.63 7.99 12.15
CA ALA A 272 -1.09 8.75 13.28
C ALA A 272 -1.53 8.14 14.63
N ASP A 273 -2.79 7.72 14.75
CA ASP A 273 -3.29 7.10 15.96
C ASP A 273 -2.66 5.71 16.23
N VAL A 274 -2.27 4.97 15.18
CA VAL A 274 -1.50 3.71 15.28
C VAL A 274 -0.09 4.00 15.77
N ILE A 275 0.61 4.93 15.12
CA ILE A 275 1.98 5.32 15.50
C ILE A 275 2.04 5.77 16.95
N CYS A 276 1.15 6.66 17.39
CA CYS A 276 1.08 7.10 18.80
C CYS A 276 0.73 5.97 19.79
N GLY A 277 0.08 4.90 19.32
CA GLY A 277 -0.26 3.74 20.14
C GLY A 277 0.92 2.78 20.33
N CYS A 278 1.84 2.75 19.37
CA CYS A 278 2.96 1.81 19.31
C CYS A 278 4.32 2.44 19.63
N THR A 279 4.38 3.75 19.90
CA THR A 279 5.62 4.50 20.10
C THR A 279 5.51 5.47 21.28
N ARG A 280 6.63 6.09 21.66
CA ARG A 280 6.69 7.13 22.69
C ARG A 280 6.63 8.56 22.13
N LEU A 281 6.15 8.73 20.90
CA LEU A 281 5.94 10.05 20.33
C LEU A 281 4.91 10.84 21.15
N ILE A 282 5.19 12.14 21.34
CA ILE A 282 4.31 13.05 22.08
C ILE A 282 3.44 13.85 21.12
N HIS A 283 3.98 14.18 19.94
CA HIS A 283 3.30 14.97 18.93
C HIS A 283 3.40 14.30 17.56
N ILE A 284 2.35 14.45 16.76
CA ILE A 284 2.27 13.92 15.39
C ILE A 284 1.28 14.72 14.58
N GLN A 285 1.49 14.88 13.27
CA GLN A 285 0.45 15.46 12.41
C GLN A 285 -0.77 14.54 12.30
N LYS A 286 -1.94 15.12 12.04
CA LYS A 286 -3.21 14.39 11.92
C LYS A 286 -3.16 13.29 10.85
N TRP A 287 -2.66 13.64 9.67
CA TRP A 287 -2.52 12.75 8.51
C TRP A 287 -1.04 12.65 8.14
N VAL A 288 -0.42 11.50 8.42
CA VAL A 288 1.04 11.33 8.20
C VAL A 288 1.41 11.12 6.74
N THR A 289 0.43 10.85 5.87
CA THR A 289 0.61 10.83 4.41
C THR A 289 0.73 12.24 3.81
N LEU A 290 0.52 13.27 4.63
CA LEU A 290 0.63 14.69 4.24
C LEU A 290 1.69 15.39 5.11
N GLN A 291 2.31 16.42 4.55
CA GLN A 291 3.22 17.28 5.31
C GLN A 291 2.45 18.05 6.40
N PRO A 292 3.07 18.33 7.55
CA PRO A 292 2.47 19.16 8.58
C PRO A 292 2.10 20.55 8.06
N ASN A 293 0.89 21.00 8.37
CA ASN A 293 0.41 22.34 8.01
C ASN A 293 -0.58 22.84 9.07
N ASN A 294 -0.44 24.09 9.51
CA ASN A 294 -1.24 24.62 10.61
C ASN A 294 -2.75 24.69 10.31
N ASP A 295 -3.13 24.84 9.04
CA ASP A 295 -4.52 25.08 8.65
C ASP A 295 -5.30 23.78 8.42
N TYR A 296 -4.68 22.80 7.74
CA TYR A 296 -5.37 21.58 7.30
C TYR A 296 -4.75 20.26 7.78
N ASN A 297 -3.50 20.26 8.27
CA ASN A 297 -2.85 19.06 8.80
C ASN A 297 -2.00 19.37 10.05
N PRO A 298 -2.63 19.86 11.14
CA PRO A 298 -1.91 20.36 12.30
C PRO A 298 -1.21 19.24 13.05
N ILE A 299 -0.15 19.62 13.78
CA ILE A 299 0.52 18.75 14.74
C ILE A 299 -0.30 18.69 16.03
N LEU A 300 -0.67 17.49 16.45
CA LEU A 300 -1.52 17.20 17.59
C LEU A 300 -0.77 16.39 18.66
N LYS A 301 -1.27 16.41 19.90
CA LYS A 301 -0.73 15.56 20.98
C LYS A 301 -1.19 14.12 20.82
N CYS A 302 -0.27 13.16 20.91
CA CYS A 302 -0.56 11.72 20.87
C CYS A 302 -1.50 11.24 22.00
N SER A 303 -1.65 12.01 23.08
CA SER A 303 -2.62 11.73 24.14
C SER A 303 -4.08 11.92 23.68
N ALA A 304 -4.32 12.79 22.69
CA ALA A 304 -5.62 13.09 22.12
C ALA A 304 -6.03 12.16 20.96
N ARG A 305 -5.22 11.13 20.67
CA ARG A 305 -5.48 10.14 19.61
C ARG A 305 -6.81 9.42 19.80
N ASN A 306 -7.39 8.94 18.70
CA ASN A 306 -8.56 8.06 18.76
C ASN A 306 -8.12 6.69 19.26
N LYS A 307 -8.46 6.34 20.51
CA LYS A 307 -8.18 5.02 21.09
C LYS A 307 -9.36 4.08 20.84
N PHE A 308 -9.06 2.79 20.70
CA PHE A 308 -10.10 1.78 20.83
C PHE A 308 -10.66 1.77 22.26
N ASP A 309 -11.97 1.72 22.36
CA ASP A 309 -12.66 1.34 23.58
C ASP A 309 -12.78 -0.19 23.60
N PHE A 310 -11.78 -0.83 24.19
CA PHE A 310 -11.72 -2.29 24.27
C PHE A 310 -12.84 -2.88 25.13
N LYS A 311 -13.49 -2.11 26.01
CA LYS A 311 -14.61 -2.61 26.80
C LYS A 311 -15.82 -2.87 25.91
N THR A 312 -16.19 -1.89 25.08
CA THR A 312 -17.32 -2.04 24.15
C THR A 312 -17.01 -3.01 23.02
N LEU A 313 -15.75 -3.07 22.55
CA LEU A 313 -15.33 -4.10 21.59
C LEU A 313 -15.45 -5.52 22.18
N ALA A 314 -14.98 -5.73 23.41
CA ALA A 314 -15.07 -7.04 24.05
C ALA A 314 -16.53 -7.51 24.20
N GLN A 315 -17.43 -6.60 24.59
CA GLN A 315 -18.86 -6.87 24.68
C GLN A 315 -19.46 -7.31 23.32
N GLU A 316 -19.20 -6.55 22.25
CA GLU A 316 -19.69 -6.91 20.91
C GLU A 316 -19.14 -8.26 20.43
N ILE A 317 -17.85 -8.52 20.67
CA ILE A 317 -17.20 -9.79 20.32
C ILE A 317 -17.86 -10.94 21.07
N GLU A 318 -18.04 -10.82 22.39
CA GLU A 318 -18.68 -11.84 23.23
C GLU A 318 -20.10 -12.18 22.76
N GLU A 319 -20.91 -11.16 22.45
CA GLU A 319 -22.27 -11.32 21.91
C GLU A 319 -22.27 -12.06 20.57
N VAL A 320 -21.36 -11.69 19.66
CA VAL A 320 -21.24 -12.34 18.35
C VAL A 320 -20.86 -13.81 18.49
N HIS A 321 -19.90 -14.13 19.37
CA HIS A 321 -19.50 -15.52 19.62
C HIS A 321 -20.59 -16.31 20.33
N ALA A 322 -21.35 -15.71 21.26
CA ALA A 322 -22.51 -16.33 21.88
C ALA A 322 -23.58 -16.71 20.85
N ARG A 323 -23.98 -15.77 19.98
CA ARG A 323 -24.95 -16.02 18.90
C ARG A 323 -24.49 -17.11 17.93
N ARG A 324 -23.19 -17.19 17.63
CA ARG A 324 -22.62 -18.27 16.80
C ARG A 324 -22.72 -19.63 17.48
N ARG A 325 -22.41 -19.72 18.77
CA ARG A 325 -22.55 -20.95 19.55
C ARG A 325 -24.01 -21.43 19.60
N GLU A 326 -24.95 -20.52 19.77
CA GLU A 326 -26.39 -20.83 19.75
C GLU A 326 -26.85 -21.36 18.39
N ARG A 327 -26.45 -20.73 17.28
CA ARG A 327 -26.78 -21.23 15.92
C ARG A 327 -26.23 -22.62 15.62
N LEU A 328 -25.03 -22.93 16.12
CA LEU A 328 -24.43 -24.25 15.98
C LEU A 328 -25.20 -25.29 16.80
N ARG A 329 -25.67 -24.93 18.00
CA ARG A 329 -26.49 -25.79 18.85
C ARG A 329 -27.89 -26.03 18.30
N SER A 330 -28.50 -25.04 17.65
CA SER A 330 -29.86 -25.15 17.08
C SER A 330 -29.93 -25.85 15.72
N GLY A 331 -28.81 -26.39 15.21
CA GLY A 331 -28.78 -27.11 13.92
C GLY A 331 -29.00 -26.22 12.69
N GLY A 332 -28.98 -24.89 12.85
CA GLY A 332 -29.28 -23.89 11.81
C GLY A 332 -28.21 -23.73 10.72
N GLY A 333 -27.46 -24.78 10.41
CA GLY A 333 -26.58 -24.81 9.24
C GLY A 333 -27.41 -24.94 7.97
N GLN A 334 -27.79 -23.83 7.35
CA GLN A 334 -28.41 -23.83 6.02
C GLN A 334 -27.47 -24.56 5.05
N LYS A 335 -27.86 -25.77 4.61
CA LYS A 335 -27.27 -26.41 3.43
C LYS A 335 -27.63 -25.54 2.24
N ILE A 336 -26.61 -24.99 1.58
CA ILE A 336 -26.79 -24.27 0.31
C ILE A 336 -27.19 -25.33 -0.73
N PRO A 337 -28.37 -25.24 -1.38
CA PRO A 337 -28.70 -26.13 -2.48
C PRO A 337 -27.65 -25.95 -3.58
N GLY A 338 -26.92 -27.03 -3.92
CA GLY A 338 -25.89 -27.01 -4.96
C GLY A 338 -24.45 -26.77 -4.51
N PHE A 339 -24.17 -26.67 -3.20
CA PHE A 339 -22.78 -26.65 -2.70
C PHE A 339 -22.43 -27.97 -2.01
N THR A 340 -21.76 -28.87 -2.74
CA THR A 340 -21.06 -30.02 -2.16
C THR A 340 -19.73 -29.52 -1.59
N PRO A 341 -19.46 -29.66 -0.27
CA PRO A 341 -18.14 -29.41 0.26
C PRO A 341 -17.15 -30.38 -0.42
N PRO A 342 -15.94 -29.95 -0.80
CA PRO A 342 -14.91 -30.89 -1.24
C PRO A 342 -14.68 -31.94 -0.14
N THR A 343 -14.78 -33.22 -0.49
CA THR A 343 -14.51 -34.32 0.42
C THR A 343 -13.02 -34.33 0.78
N LYS A 344 -12.67 -34.98 1.90
CA LYS A 344 -11.26 -35.12 2.33
C LYS A 344 -10.34 -35.76 1.27
N GLU A 345 -10.88 -36.39 0.23
CA GLU A 345 -10.14 -36.89 -0.92
C GLU A 345 -9.65 -35.78 -1.87
N THR A 346 -10.38 -34.67 -1.99
CA THR A 346 -10.00 -33.51 -2.83
C THR A 346 -8.88 -32.64 -2.26
N LEU A 347 -8.35 -32.96 -1.07
CA LEU A 347 -7.23 -32.24 -0.42
C LEU A 347 -5.92 -33.04 -0.41
N ARG A 348 -5.84 -34.16 -1.13
CA ARG A 348 -4.56 -34.81 -1.42
C ARG A 348 -4.00 -34.22 -2.71
N PHE A 349 -3.16 -33.19 -2.59
CA PHE A 349 -2.17 -32.92 -3.63
C PHE A 349 -1.16 -34.07 -3.59
N THR A 350 -1.37 -35.08 -4.43
CA THR A 350 -0.31 -36.04 -4.74
C THR A 350 0.66 -35.38 -5.71
N SER A 351 1.95 -35.63 -5.52
CA SER A 351 3.08 -35.13 -6.32
C SER A 351 3.08 -35.58 -7.80
N ALA A 352 1.97 -36.08 -8.32
CA ALA A 352 1.79 -36.59 -9.68
C ALA A 352 1.00 -35.65 -10.60
N ASP A 353 0.41 -34.55 -10.09
CA ASP A 353 -0.35 -33.59 -10.90
C ASP A 353 0.50 -32.40 -11.42
N ALA A 354 1.82 -32.46 -11.21
CA ALA A 354 2.75 -31.60 -11.92
C ALA A 354 3.10 -32.26 -13.26
N ILE A 355 3.02 -31.47 -14.34
CA ILE A 355 3.44 -31.76 -15.72
C ILE A 355 2.29 -32.21 -16.65
N LYS A 356 1.68 -31.21 -17.30
CA LYS A 356 1.43 -31.17 -18.75
C LYS A 356 1.27 -29.71 -19.18
N LEU A 357 2.40 -29.05 -19.43
CA LEU A 357 2.44 -27.84 -20.26
C LEU A 357 2.13 -28.30 -21.69
N GLY A 358 0.95 -27.92 -22.17
CA GLY A 358 0.54 -28.15 -23.55
C GLY A 358 1.30 -27.22 -24.50
N ASN A 359 1.93 -27.85 -25.47
CA ASN A 359 2.44 -27.35 -26.75
C ASN A 359 1.81 -26.04 -27.23
N TYR A 360 2.66 -25.03 -27.42
CA TYR A 360 2.45 -23.99 -28.44
C TYR A 360 3.74 -23.91 -29.27
N GLU A 361 3.63 -24.30 -30.54
CA GLU A 361 4.50 -23.83 -31.62
C GLU A 361 3.85 -22.57 -32.18
N PHE A 362 4.54 -21.43 -32.06
CA PHE A 362 4.89 -20.48 -33.12
C PHE A 362 5.83 -19.41 -32.53
#